data_AF-A0A0F9DWA6-F1
#
_entry.id   AF-A0A0F9DWA6-F1
#
_cell.length_a   1.000
_cell.length_b   1.000
_cell.length_c   1.000
_cell.angle_alpha   90.00
_cell.angle_beta   90.00
_cell.angle_gamma   90.00
#
_symmetry.space_group_name_H-M   'P 1'
#
loop_
_entity.id
_entity.type
_entity.pdbx_description
1 polymer ?
#
loop_
_entity_poly.entity_id
_entity_poly.type
_entity_poly.pdbx_seq_one_letter_code
_entity_poly.pdbx_strand_id
1 'polypeptide(L)'
;MKTKVCRKCKVEKPAEEFYAKKERKDGLQYSCKICQKNYLRTWLHNNRDYMLGYRRKYNKANRKKLNEQIENWRLKHPERSKAKNTLKVAVINGKIKKPTICSVCLESQESKQLHGHHDDYSKPLDVEWLCSPCHGAKHITLRGG
;
A
#
# COMPACT_ATOMS: atom_id res chain seq x y z
N MET A 1 35.23 -8.01 3.18
CA MET A 1 33.88 -7.42 3.33
C MET A 1 33.77 -6.81 4.72
N LYS A 2 33.23 -5.60 4.88
CA LYS A 2 33.07 -4.98 6.20
C LYS A 2 31.83 -5.56 6.87
N THR A 3 31.97 -6.12 8.07
CA THR A 3 30.86 -6.69 8.85
C THR A 3 30.63 -5.89 10.13
N LYS A 4 29.45 -6.07 10.73
CA LYS A 4 29.06 -5.43 11.98
C LYS A 4 28.10 -6.34 12.75
N VAL A 5 28.29 -6.43 14.06
CA VAL A 5 27.36 -7.10 14.96
C VAL A 5 26.16 -6.20 15.27
N CYS A 6 24.97 -6.68 14.98
CA CYS A 6 23.72 -6.00 15.35
C CYS A 6 23.53 -6.06 16.86
N ARG A 7 23.39 -4.91 17.54
CA ARG A 7 23.19 -4.89 19.02
C ARG A 7 21.82 -5.38 19.48
N LYS A 8 20.86 -5.58 18.56
CA LYS A 8 19.51 -6.06 18.88
C LYS A 8 19.41 -7.58 18.78
N CYS A 9 19.71 -8.16 17.61
CA CYS A 9 19.68 -9.61 17.42
C CYS A 9 21.00 -10.31 17.72
N LYS A 10 22.09 -9.57 17.99
CA LYS A 10 23.44 -10.09 18.29
C LYS A 10 24.09 -10.91 17.16
N VAL A 11 23.53 -10.85 15.95
CA VAL A 11 24.08 -11.53 14.77
C VAL A 11 25.05 -10.60 14.02
N GLU A 12 26.19 -11.15 13.60
CA GLU A 12 27.12 -10.51 12.67
C GLU A 12 26.55 -10.50 11.25
N LYS A 13 26.55 -9.33 10.61
CA LYS A 13 26.01 -9.14 9.27
C LYS A 13 26.91 -8.23 8.43
N PRO A 14 26.83 -8.31 7.09
CA PRO A 14 27.49 -7.33 6.21
C PRO A 14 27.07 -5.89 6.54
N ALA A 15 27.96 -4.92 6.34
CA ALA A 15 27.70 -3.51 6.60
C ALA A 15 26.48 -2.97 5.84
N GLU A 16 26.19 -3.53 4.66
CA GLU A 16 25.05 -3.22 3.81
C GLU A 16 23.70 -3.58 4.48
N GLU A 17 23.70 -4.48 5.47
CA GLU A 17 22.53 -4.83 6.26
C GLU A 17 22.20 -3.79 7.36
N PHE A 18 22.92 -2.67 7.39
CA PHE A 18 22.70 -1.56 8.32
C PHE A 18 22.35 -0.28 7.55
N TYR A 19 21.48 0.54 8.14
CA TYR A 19 21.21 1.87 7.57
C TYR A 19 22.38 2.81 7.86
N ALA A 20 22.68 3.72 6.93
CA ALA A 20 23.68 4.75 7.16
C ALA A 20 23.26 5.69 8.30
N LYS A 21 24.20 6.01 9.19
CA LYS A 21 24.03 6.98 10.28
C LYS A 21 25.36 7.72 10.47
N LYS A 22 25.51 8.81 9.72
CA LYS A 22 26.78 9.56 9.56
C LYS A 22 27.34 10.11 10.87
N GLU A 23 26.49 10.31 11.85
CA GLU A 23 26.85 10.81 13.18
C GLU A 23 27.57 9.76 14.04
N ARG A 24 27.63 8.49 13.60
CA ARG A 24 28.31 7.39 14.30
C ARG A 24 29.72 7.21 13.76
N LYS A 25 30.64 6.77 14.62
CA LYS A 25 32.07 6.55 14.29
C LYS A 25 32.29 5.69 13.04
N ASP A 26 31.46 4.69 12.80
CA ASP A 26 31.55 3.78 11.66
C ASP A 26 30.57 4.10 10.52
N GLY A 27 29.80 5.18 10.66
CA GLY A 27 28.81 5.65 9.68
C GLY A 27 27.55 4.79 9.60
N LEU A 28 27.34 3.84 10.51
CA LEU A 28 26.26 2.85 10.43
C LEU A 28 25.39 2.81 11.69
N GLN A 29 24.12 2.43 11.49
CA GLN A 29 23.20 2.19 12.58
C GLN A 29 23.68 1.02 13.47
N TYR A 30 23.35 1.06 14.76
CA TYR A 30 23.77 0.01 15.70
C TYR A 30 22.96 -1.30 15.58
N SER A 31 21.81 -1.25 14.91
CA SER A 31 20.90 -2.36 14.65
C SER A 31 20.72 -2.57 13.16
N CYS A 32 20.58 -3.83 12.75
CA CYS A 32 20.39 -4.19 11.35
C CYS A 32 19.03 -3.70 10.82
N LYS A 33 18.91 -3.62 9.50
CA LYS A 33 17.70 -3.22 8.77
C LYS A 33 16.47 -4.01 9.22
N ILE A 34 16.61 -5.32 9.46
CA ILE A 34 15.53 -6.19 9.94
C ILE A 34 15.05 -5.76 11.33
N CYS A 35 15.96 -5.61 12.29
CA CYS A 35 15.59 -5.17 13.64
C CYS A 35 14.94 -3.78 13.64
N GLN A 36 15.42 -2.86 12.79
CA GLN A 36 14.82 -1.53 12.65
C GLN A 36 13.41 -1.61 12.05
N LYS A 37 13.20 -2.43 11.01
CA LYS A 37 11.88 -2.66 10.41
C LYS A 37 10.90 -3.26 11.44
N ASN A 38 11.34 -4.23 12.22
CA ASN A 38 10.52 -4.85 13.27
C ASN A 38 10.15 -3.86 14.36
N TYR A 39 11.12 -3.08 14.86
CA TYR A 39 10.87 -2.01 15.81
C TYR A 39 9.83 -1.01 15.27
N LEU A 40 9.99 -0.55 14.03
CA LEU A 40 9.06 0.39 13.41
C LEU A 40 7.66 -0.22 13.25
N ARG A 41 7.55 -1.49 12.82
CA ARG A 41 6.27 -2.21 12.73
C ARG A 41 5.56 -2.26 14.08
N THR A 42 6.26 -2.66 15.14
CA THR A 42 5.70 -2.71 16.50
C THR A 42 5.28 -1.33 16.99
N TRP A 43 6.12 -0.31 16.77
CA TRP A 43 5.79 1.05 17.16
C TRP A 43 4.55 1.58 16.43
N LEU A 44 4.46 1.37 15.11
CA LEU A 44 3.29 1.77 14.30
C LEU A 44 2.02 1.04 14.72
N HIS A 45 2.13 -0.26 15.05
CA HIS A 45 1.00 -1.05 15.56
C HIS A 45 0.50 -0.48 16.88
N ASN A 46 1.39 -0.25 17.84
CA ASN A 46 1.04 0.21 19.18
C ASN A 46 0.61 1.69 19.21
N ASN A 47 1.00 2.49 18.21
CA ASN A 47 0.69 3.92 18.12
C ASN A 47 -0.29 4.24 16.98
N ARG A 48 -1.14 3.26 16.60
CA ARG A 48 -2.05 3.39 15.46
C ARG A 48 -2.93 4.64 15.56
N ASP A 49 -3.56 4.86 16.70
CA ASP A 49 -4.50 5.99 16.88
C ASP A 49 -3.80 7.34 16.85
N TYR A 50 -2.62 7.42 17.48
CA TYR A 50 -1.74 8.59 17.37
C TYR A 50 -1.41 8.89 15.90
N MET A 51 -1.00 7.88 15.14
CA MET A 51 -0.65 8.04 13.72
C MET A 51 -1.85 8.42 12.86
N LEU A 52 -3.04 7.88 13.14
CA LEU A 52 -4.28 8.28 12.47
C LEU A 52 -4.62 9.74 12.77
N GLY A 53 -4.50 10.18 14.03
CA GLY A 53 -4.69 11.56 14.44
C GLY A 53 -3.70 12.51 13.77
N TYR A 54 -2.42 12.15 13.77
CA TYR A 54 -1.36 12.90 13.09
C TYR A 54 -1.65 13.03 11.59
N ARG A 55 -1.99 11.92 10.91
CA ARG A 55 -2.31 11.92 9.47
C ARG A 55 -3.54 12.78 9.15
N ARG A 56 -4.58 12.73 9.99
CA ARG A 56 -5.76 13.59 9.82
C ARG A 56 -5.39 15.08 9.90
N LYS A 57 -4.59 15.46 10.90
CA LYS A 57 -4.10 16.85 11.05
C LYS A 57 -3.25 17.28 9.86
N TYR A 58 -2.29 16.43 9.45
CA TYR A 58 -1.43 16.68 8.30
C TYR A 58 -2.25 16.85 7.00
N ASN A 59 -3.19 15.94 6.73
CA ASN A 59 -4.04 16.01 5.54
C ASN A 59 -4.93 17.25 5.52
N LYS A 60 -5.48 17.65 6.68
CA LYS A 60 -6.28 18.88 6.79
C LYS A 60 -5.44 20.11 6.50
N ALA A 61 -4.25 20.21 7.09
CA ALA A 61 -3.33 21.33 6.89
C ALA A 61 -2.80 21.41 5.44
N ASN A 62 -2.62 20.26 4.78
CA ASN A 62 -2.05 20.16 3.43
C ASN A 62 -3.10 19.86 2.35
N ARG A 63 -4.39 20.16 2.61
CA ARG A 63 -5.51 19.77 1.74
C ARG A 63 -5.35 20.25 0.30
N LYS A 64 -4.94 21.51 0.10
CA LYS A 64 -4.75 22.10 -1.24
C LYS A 64 -3.69 21.33 -2.04
N LYS A 65 -2.51 21.14 -1.45
CA LYS A 65 -1.40 20.39 -2.05
C LYS A 65 -1.77 18.94 -2.37
N LEU A 66 -2.51 18.27 -1.48
CA LEU A 66 -2.99 16.91 -1.73
C LEU A 66 -3.98 16.86 -2.90
N ASN A 67 -4.89 17.83 -2.98
CA ASN A 67 -5.83 17.91 -4.10
C ASN A 67 -5.12 18.16 -5.43
N GLU A 68 -4.13 19.06 -5.46
CA GLU A 68 -3.29 19.30 -6.64
C GLU A 68 -2.55 18.03 -7.09
N GLN A 69 -2.01 17.26 -6.14
CA GLN A 69 -1.38 15.97 -6.45
C GLN A 69 -2.38 14.96 -7.01
N ILE A 70 -3.58 14.87 -6.44
CA ILE A 70 -4.65 14.00 -6.92
C ILE A 70 -5.05 14.39 -8.34
N GLU A 71 -5.21 15.68 -8.61
CA GLU A 71 -5.61 16.17 -9.91
C GLU A 71 -4.52 15.93 -10.97
N ASN A 72 -3.26 16.26 -10.65
CA ASN A 72 -2.13 15.96 -11.52
C ASN A 72 -2.02 14.46 -11.84
N TRP A 73 -2.30 13.59 -10.86
CA TRP A 73 -2.32 12.13 -11.11
C TRP A 73 -3.47 11.72 -12.03
N ARG A 74 -4.66 12.33 -11.89
CA ARG A 74 -5.80 12.08 -12.79
C ARG A 74 -5.53 12.53 -14.22
N LEU A 75 -4.91 13.70 -14.39
CA LEU A 75 -4.53 14.23 -15.70
C LEU A 75 -3.50 13.33 -16.40
N LYS A 76 -2.58 12.73 -15.64
CA LYS A 76 -1.60 11.77 -16.17
C LYS A 76 -2.18 10.39 -16.46
N HIS A 77 -3.27 10.02 -15.79
CA HIS A 77 -3.89 8.69 -15.89
C HIS A 77 -5.41 8.75 -16.15
N PRO A 78 -5.85 9.42 -17.23
CA PRO A 78 -7.27 9.56 -17.54
C PRO A 78 -7.93 8.21 -17.86
N GLU A 79 -7.18 7.26 -18.42
CA GLU A 79 -7.62 5.90 -18.75
C GLU A 79 -8.14 5.16 -17.52
N ARG A 80 -7.49 5.34 -16.36
CA ARG A 80 -7.90 4.67 -15.11
C ARG A 80 -9.22 5.20 -14.59
N SER A 81 -9.42 6.50 -14.69
CA SER A 81 -10.68 7.15 -14.30
C SER A 81 -11.81 6.71 -15.22
N LYS A 82 -11.55 6.67 -16.54
CA LYS A 82 -12.50 6.18 -17.54
C LYS A 82 -12.88 4.72 -17.26
N ALA A 83 -11.90 3.83 -17.06
CA ALA A 83 -12.15 2.42 -16.81
C ALA A 83 -13.00 2.16 -15.57
N LYS A 84 -12.69 2.83 -14.46
CA LYS A 84 -13.48 2.75 -13.23
C LYS A 84 -14.92 3.22 -13.43
N ASN A 85 -15.11 4.33 -14.14
CA ASN A 85 -16.44 4.85 -14.42
C ASN A 85 -17.24 3.91 -15.34
N THR A 86 -16.62 3.35 -16.37
CA THR A 86 -17.25 2.38 -17.28
C THR A 86 -17.69 1.12 -16.52
N LEU A 87 -16.84 0.55 -15.65
CA LEU A 87 -17.23 -0.57 -14.79
C LEU A 87 -18.40 -0.22 -13.87
N LYS A 88 -18.32 0.94 -13.20
CA LYS A 88 -19.37 1.41 -12.29
C LYS A 88 -20.73 1.50 -13.01
N VAL A 89 -20.77 2.11 -14.19
CA VAL A 89 -21.99 2.22 -14.99
C VAL A 89 -22.50 0.86 -15.43
N ALA A 90 -21.62 -0.05 -15.86
CA ALA A 90 -22.01 -1.39 -16.25
C ALA A 90 -22.64 -2.19 -15.10
N VAL A 91 -22.14 -2.02 -13.87
CA VAL A 91 -22.73 -2.61 -12.66
C VAL A 91 -24.09 -2.00 -12.33
N ILE A 92 -24.19 -0.66 -12.31
CA ILE A 92 -25.42 0.05 -11.95
C ILE A 92 -26.55 -0.28 -12.94
N ASN A 93 -26.24 -0.32 -14.23
CA ASN A 93 -27.21 -0.61 -15.29
C ASN A 93 -27.46 -2.13 -15.44
N GLY A 94 -26.88 -2.97 -14.58
CA GLY A 94 -27.11 -4.42 -14.58
C GLY A 94 -26.42 -5.20 -15.69
N LYS A 95 -25.62 -4.56 -16.55
CA LYS A 95 -24.81 -5.24 -17.58
C LYS A 95 -23.79 -6.21 -16.96
N ILE A 96 -23.29 -5.88 -15.77
CA ILE A 96 -22.44 -6.77 -14.97
C ILE A 96 -23.12 -7.05 -13.64
N LYS A 97 -23.38 -8.33 -13.38
CA LYS A 97 -23.78 -8.81 -12.07
C LYS A 97 -22.52 -9.08 -11.25
N LYS A 98 -22.34 -8.36 -10.16
CA LYS A 98 -21.22 -8.58 -9.25
C LYS A 98 -21.37 -9.95 -8.58
N PRO A 99 -20.29 -10.75 -8.49
CA PRO A 99 -20.34 -12.01 -7.75
C PRO A 99 -20.48 -11.75 -6.25
N THR A 100 -20.71 -12.84 -5.51
CA THR A 100 -20.67 -12.85 -4.04
C THR A 100 -19.40 -13.50 -3.51
N ILE A 101 -18.51 -14.02 -4.35
CA ILE A 101 -17.30 -14.73 -3.92
C ILE A 101 -16.07 -13.94 -4.36
N CYS A 102 -15.11 -13.79 -3.44
CA CYS A 102 -13.81 -13.20 -3.76
C CYS A 102 -12.98 -14.16 -4.62
N SER A 103 -12.37 -13.67 -5.70
CA SER A 103 -11.61 -14.51 -6.64
C SER A 103 -10.29 -15.05 -6.05
N VAL A 104 -9.79 -14.44 -4.97
CA VAL A 104 -8.52 -14.83 -4.32
C VAL A 104 -8.73 -15.68 -3.08
N CYS A 105 -9.46 -15.19 -2.08
CA CYS A 105 -9.67 -15.95 -0.83
C CYS A 105 -10.86 -16.91 -0.88
N LEU A 106 -11.68 -16.85 -1.94
CA LEU A 106 -12.87 -17.69 -2.13
C LEU A 106 -13.94 -17.57 -1.03
N GLU A 107 -13.83 -16.60 -0.14
CA GLU A 107 -14.85 -16.31 0.87
C GLU A 107 -16.07 -15.64 0.25
N SER A 108 -17.25 -16.05 0.71
CA SER A 108 -18.53 -15.42 0.36
C SER A 108 -18.67 -14.08 1.09
N GLN A 109 -19.12 -13.07 0.36
CA GLN A 109 -19.32 -11.69 0.77
C GLN A 109 -20.56 -11.13 0.08
N GLU A 110 -21.12 -10.05 0.62
CA GLU A 110 -22.14 -9.33 -0.13
C GLU A 110 -21.51 -8.73 -1.40
N SER A 111 -22.23 -8.77 -2.51
CA SER A 111 -21.74 -8.26 -3.80
C SER A 111 -21.33 -6.78 -3.73
N LYS A 112 -21.93 -5.99 -2.85
CA LYS A 112 -21.57 -4.58 -2.58
C LYS A 112 -20.18 -4.42 -1.94
N GLN A 113 -19.67 -5.45 -1.27
CA GLN A 113 -18.37 -5.44 -0.57
C GLN A 113 -17.20 -5.86 -1.47
N LEU A 114 -17.47 -6.48 -2.63
CA LEU A 114 -16.43 -6.79 -3.61
C LEU A 114 -16.06 -5.58 -4.46
N HIS A 115 -14.78 -5.40 -4.76
CA HIS A 115 -14.25 -4.34 -5.60
C HIS A 115 -13.67 -4.94 -6.88
N GLY A 116 -13.87 -4.28 -8.02
CA GLY A 116 -13.22 -4.66 -9.27
C GLY A 116 -11.77 -4.19 -9.28
N HIS A 117 -10.84 -5.14 -9.37
CA HIS A 117 -9.43 -4.90 -9.61
C HIS A 117 -9.16 -4.84 -11.11
N HIS A 118 -8.53 -3.77 -11.57
CA HIS A 118 -8.06 -3.65 -12.95
C HIS A 118 -6.57 -3.97 -13.01
N ASP A 119 -6.21 -5.11 -13.59
CA ASP A 119 -4.81 -5.42 -13.98
C ASP A 119 -4.43 -4.65 -15.26
N ASP A 120 -5.38 -4.53 -16.20
CA ASP A 120 -5.25 -3.76 -17.44
C ASP A 120 -6.37 -2.71 -17.55
N TYR A 121 -6.03 -1.45 -17.33
CA TYR A 121 -7.00 -0.35 -17.41
C TYR A 121 -7.50 -0.05 -18.83
N SER A 122 -6.91 -0.64 -19.88
CA SER A 122 -7.44 -0.55 -21.25
C SER A 122 -8.67 -1.45 -21.47
N LYS A 123 -8.89 -2.43 -20.59
CA LYS A 123 -10.01 -3.36 -20.60
C LYS A 123 -10.95 -3.07 -19.42
N PRO A 124 -11.84 -2.08 -19.52
CA PRO A 124 -12.55 -1.53 -18.36
C PRO A 124 -13.52 -2.48 -17.66
N LEU A 125 -13.99 -3.52 -18.37
CA LEU A 125 -14.92 -4.52 -17.86
C LEU A 125 -14.25 -5.85 -17.49
N ASP A 126 -12.97 -6.00 -17.83
CA ASP A 126 -12.15 -7.16 -17.47
C ASP A 126 -11.53 -6.89 -16.10
N VAL A 127 -12.23 -7.34 -15.05
CA VAL A 127 -11.84 -7.10 -13.67
C VAL A 127 -11.92 -8.35 -12.83
N GLU A 128 -10.97 -8.46 -11.91
CA GLU A 128 -11.01 -9.47 -10.86
C GLU A 128 -11.84 -8.94 -9.68
N TRP A 129 -12.85 -9.70 -9.23
CA TRP A 129 -13.70 -9.31 -8.11
C TRP A 129 -13.09 -9.75 -6.79
N LEU A 130 -12.67 -8.79 -5.97
CA LEU A 130 -11.90 -9.03 -4.76
C LEU A 130 -12.52 -8.35 -3.55
N CYS A 131 -12.47 -9.01 -2.38
CA CYS A 131 -12.79 -8.35 -1.11
C CYS A 131 -11.76 -7.26 -0.79
N SER A 132 -12.13 -6.29 0.04
CA SER A 132 -11.25 -5.15 0.38
C SER A 132 -9.84 -5.55 0.85
N PRO A 133 -9.66 -6.57 1.73
CA PRO A 133 -8.33 -7.07 2.10
C PRO A 133 -7.51 -7.60 0.92
N CYS A 134 -8.10 -8.47 0.08
CA CYS A 134 -7.41 -9.05 -1.08
C CYS A 134 -7.08 -7.99 -2.14
N HIS A 135 -8.00 -7.06 -2.38
CA HIS A 135 -7.79 -5.94 -3.30
C HIS A 135 -6.62 -5.05 -2.84
N GLY A 136 -6.56 -4.73 -1.54
CA GLY A 136 -5.45 -3.98 -0.96
C GLY A 136 -4.11 -4.72 -1.11
N ALA A 137 -4.08 -6.02 -0.82
CA ALA A 137 -2.89 -6.85 -0.94
C ALA A 137 -2.34 -6.87 -2.37
N LYS A 138 -3.21 -7.02 -3.38
CA LYS A 138 -2.85 -7.00 -4.81
C LYS A 138 -2.15 -5.69 -5.24
N HIS A 139 -2.58 -4.54 -4.70
CA HIS A 139 -1.89 -3.26 -4.96
C HIS A 139 -0.55 -3.11 -4.25
N ILE A 140 -0.33 -3.82 -3.14
CA ILE A 140 0.94 -3.80 -2.40
C ILE A 140 1.99 -4.63 -3.16
N THR A 141 1.62 -5.82 -3.63
CA THR A 141 2.52 -6.71 -4.38
C THR A 141 3.01 -6.09 -5.69
N LEU A 142 2.21 -5.24 -6.34
CA LEU A 142 2.56 -4.59 -7.61
C LEU A 142 3.32 -3.25 -7.47
N ARG A 143 3.48 -2.72 -6.25
CA ARG A 143 4.21 -1.46 -5.98
C ARG A 143 5.62 -1.68 -5.39
N GLY A 144 6.03 -2.94 -5.27
CA GLY A 144 7.27 -3.35 -4.60
C GLY A 144 8.17 -4.25 -5.45
N GLY A 145 8.19 -4.05 -6.77
CA GLY A 145 9.23 -4.54 -7.67
C GLY A 145 10.10 -3.38 -8.13
#